data_AF-A0A060CR16-F1
#
_entry.id   AF-A0A060CR16-F1
#
_cell.length_a   1.000
_cell.length_b   1.000
_cell.length_c   1.000
_cell.angle_alpha   90.00
_cell.angle_beta   90.00
_cell.angle_gamma   90.00
#
_symmetry.space_group_name_H-M   'P 1'
#
loop_
_entity.id
_entity.type
_entity.pdbx_description
1 polymer ?
#
loop_
_entity_poly.entity_id
_entity_poly.type
_entity_poly.pdbx_seq_one_letter_code
_entity_poly.pdbx_strand_id
1 'polypeptide(L)'
;MVMSIIRRIKAADPLGITQTTARAHGYTGDMRNLPRETAKQILLSDYWTGPRFDQVAALSTLLADELCDTGVNMGPSVASKFFQRWLTAMNMRGKLYPDLIPDGAIGPRTITALKGYLSARGKEG
;
A
#
# COMPACT_ATOMS: atom_id res chain seq x y z
N MET A 1 -1.70 -0.04 -15.14
CA MET A 1 -2.42 -0.72 -14.05
C MET A 1 -2.48 0.09 -12.75
N VAL A 2 -1.62 1.10 -12.55
CA VAL A 2 -1.82 2.24 -11.60
C VAL A 2 -3.12 3.06 -11.89
N MET A 3 -3.85 2.70 -12.95
CA MET A 3 -5.04 3.42 -13.44
C MET A 3 -6.32 3.08 -12.67
N SER A 4 -6.39 1.99 -11.90
CA SER A 4 -7.60 1.65 -11.12
C SER A 4 -7.71 2.46 -9.83
N ILE A 5 -6.59 2.60 -9.09
CA ILE A 5 -6.49 3.43 -7.88
C ILE A 5 -6.72 4.91 -8.23
N ILE A 6 -6.11 5.42 -9.33
CA ILE A 6 -6.38 6.78 -9.83
C ILE A 6 -7.84 6.96 -10.30
N ARG A 7 -8.52 5.90 -10.76
CA ARG A 7 -9.94 5.97 -11.15
C ARG A 7 -10.89 5.97 -9.96
N ARG A 8 -10.60 5.29 -8.86
CA ARG A 8 -11.42 5.39 -7.62
C ARG A 8 -11.19 6.68 -6.84
N ILE A 9 -10.02 7.31 -7.02
CA ILE A 9 -9.76 8.70 -6.57
C ILE A 9 -10.54 9.73 -7.43
N LYS A 10 -11.13 9.33 -8.57
CA LYS A 10 -11.92 10.19 -9.46
C LYS A 10 -13.42 9.99 -9.26
N ALA A 11 -14.05 10.86 -8.46
CA ALA A 11 -15.45 11.27 -8.70
C ALA A 11 -15.89 12.54 -7.94
N ALA A 12 -15.13 13.07 -6.98
CA ALA A 12 -15.53 14.28 -6.26
C ALA A 12 -14.38 15.29 -6.18
N ASP A 13 -14.68 16.54 -6.51
CA ASP A 13 -13.99 17.70 -5.96
C ASP A 13 -14.36 17.77 -4.46
N PRO A 14 -13.46 18.03 -3.48
CA PRO A 14 -11.99 17.98 -3.43
C PRO A 14 -11.48 16.54 -3.23
N LEU A 15 -10.19 16.28 -3.46
CA LEU A 15 -9.53 14.96 -3.37
C LEU A 15 -9.49 14.31 -1.95
N GLY A 16 -10.39 14.69 -1.06
CA GLY A 16 -10.49 14.13 0.30
C GLY A 16 -9.31 14.47 1.22
N ILE A 17 -8.42 15.38 0.79
CA ILE A 17 -7.26 15.78 1.59
C ILE A 17 -7.68 16.77 2.67
N THR A 18 -7.50 16.37 3.93
CA THR A 18 -7.70 17.28 5.07
C THR A 18 -6.60 18.33 5.13
N GLN A 19 -6.87 19.47 5.77
CA GLN A 19 -5.84 20.48 6.00
C GLN A 19 -4.64 19.90 6.77
N THR A 20 -4.88 19.07 7.80
CA THR A 20 -3.82 18.42 8.57
C THR A 20 -2.92 17.56 7.67
N THR A 21 -3.50 16.73 6.80
CA THR A 21 -2.75 15.93 5.84
C THR A 21 -1.97 16.84 4.87
N ALA A 22 -2.59 17.85 4.29
CA ALA A 22 -1.90 18.77 3.38
C ALA A 22 -0.70 19.46 4.03
N ARG A 23 -0.85 19.90 5.29
CA ARG A 23 0.22 20.54 6.06
C ARG A 23 1.35 19.57 6.41
N ALA A 24 1.03 18.32 6.73
CA ALA A 24 2.03 17.27 6.95
C ALA A 24 2.89 16.99 5.70
N HIS A 25 2.32 17.19 4.51
CA HIS A 25 3.02 17.13 3.22
C HIS A 25 3.61 18.47 2.76
N GLY A 26 3.66 19.48 3.64
CA GLY A 26 4.31 20.76 3.38
C GLY A 26 3.51 21.75 2.54
N TYR A 27 2.26 21.45 2.16
CA TYR A 27 1.40 22.45 1.52
C TYR A 27 0.93 23.46 2.57
N THR A 28 1.35 24.72 2.46
CA THR A 28 1.02 25.80 3.40
C THR A 28 -0.03 26.78 2.86
N GLY A 29 -0.42 26.65 1.58
CA GLY A 29 -1.40 27.51 0.94
C GLY A 29 -2.83 27.33 1.45
N ASP A 30 -3.73 28.22 0.99
CA ASP A 30 -5.16 28.11 1.26
C ASP A 30 -5.73 26.81 0.67
N MET A 31 -6.42 26.01 1.49
CA MET A 31 -6.97 24.72 1.05
C MET A 31 -7.94 24.83 -0.12
N ARG A 32 -8.58 25.99 -0.33
CA ARG A 32 -9.42 26.28 -1.51
C ARG A 32 -8.62 26.28 -2.82
N ASN A 33 -7.32 26.53 -2.73
CA ASN A 33 -6.38 26.60 -3.84
C ASN A 33 -5.46 25.36 -3.91
N LEU A 34 -5.79 24.27 -3.21
CA LEU A 34 -4.98 23.05 -3.24
C LEU A 34 -4.96 22.47 -4.66
N PRO A 35 -3.80 22.42 -5.35
CA PRO A 35 -3.76 21.91 -6.72
C PRO A 35 -4.11 20.43 -6.75
N ARG A 36 -4.89 20.01 -7.75
CA ARG A 36 -5.29 18.60 -7.92
C ARG A 36 -4.07 17.67 -8.01
N GLU A 37 -3.00 18.11 -8.66
CA GLU A 37 -1.78 17.31 -8.75
C GLU A 37 -1.09 17.19 -7.38
N THR A 38 -1.05 18.26 -6.57
CA THR A 38 -0.52 18.19 -5.19
C THR A 38 -1.29 17.19 -4.36
N ALA A 39 -2.62 17.24 -4.37
CA ALA A 39 -3.45 16.29 -3.63
C ALA A 39 -3.28 14.84 -4.13
N LYS A 40 -3.13 14.64 -5.45
CA LYS A 40 -2.80 13.32 -6.00
C LYS A 40 -1.43 12.82 -5.51
N GLN A 41 -0.42 13.68 -5.45
CA GLN A 41 0.90 13.30 -4.93
C GLN A 41 0.85 12.94 -3.44
N ILE A 42 0.05 13.66 -2.65
CA ILE A 42 -0.21 13.33 -1.25
C ILE A 42 -0.81 11.93 -1.12
N LEU A 43 -1.87 11.63 -1.89
CA LEU A 43 -2.51 10.30 -1.85
C LEU A 43 -1.55 9.18 -2.30
N LEU A 44 -0.77 9.41 -3.35
CA LEU A 44 0.24 8.45 -3.80
C LEU A 44 1.31 8.22 -2.74
N SER A 45 1.75 9.28 -2.07
CA SER A 45 2.71 9.17 -0.97
C SER A 45 2.15 8.37 0.20
N ASP A 46 0.96 8.71 0.68
CA ASP A 46 0.40 8.10 1.89
C ASP A 46 -0.11 6.67 1.69
N TYR A 47 -0.66 6.36 0.51
CA TYR A 47 -1.37 5.09 0.27
C TYR A 47 -0.70 4.18 -0.74
N TRP A 48 0.38 4.59 -1.40
CA TRP A 48 1.07 3.76 -2.39
C TRP A 48 2.57 3.61 -2.11
N THR A 49 3.34 4.69 -2.22
CA THR A 49 4.81 4.62 -2.10
C THR A 49 5.28 4.59 -0.64
N GLY A 50 4.66 5.36 0.26
CA GLY A 50 4.93 5.36 1.70
C GLY A 50 4.81 3.97 2.33
N PRO A 51 3.69 3.24 2.16
CA PRO A 51 3.54 1.87 2.64
C PRO A 51 4.26 0.83 1.76
N ARG A 52 4.94 1.27 0.69
CA ARG A 52 5.72 0.44 -0.24
C ARG A 52 4.90 -0.58 -1.04
N PHE A 53 3.64 -0.27 -1.33
CA PHE A 53 2.80 -1.12 -2.18
C PHE A 53 3.28 -1.14 -3.63
N ASP A 54 4.01 -0.12 -4.08
CA ASP A 54 4.73 -0.12 -5.35
C ASP A 54 5.74 -1.29 -5.46
N GLN A 55 6.41 -1.64 -4.36
CA GLN A 55 7.33 -2.78 -4.32
C GLN A 55 6.60 -4.13 -4.34
N VAL A 56 5.42 -4.19 -3.74
CA VAL A 56 4.53 -5.36 -3.87
C VAL A 56 4.02 -5.49 -5.30
N ALA A 57 3.66 -4.37 -5.94
CA ALA A 57 3.13 -4.35 -7.30
C ALA A 57 4.15 -4.85 -8.34
N ALA A 58 5.44 -4.68 -8.08
CA ALA A 58 6.50 -5.26 -8.90
C ALA A 58 6.50 -6.80 -8.90
N LEU A 59 5.87 -7.44 -7.91
CA LEU A 59 5.75 -8.90 -7.79
C LEU A 59 4.34 -9.41 -8.11
N SER A 60 3.32 -8.73 -7.60
CA SER A 60 1.92 -9.01 -7.88
C SER A 60 1.11 -7.72 -7.76
N THR A 61 0.65 -7.24 -8.91
CA THR A 61 -0.15 -6.02 -9.00
C THR A 61 -1.53 -6.18 -8.36
N LEU A 62 -2.13 -7.37 -8.48
CA LEU A 62 -3.42 -7.67 -7.85
C LEU A 62 -3.32 -7.56 -6.33
N LEU A 63 -2.27 -8.13 -5.72
CA LEU A 63 -2.06 -8.03 -4.28
C LEU A 63 -1.83 -6.58 -3.86
N ALA A 64 -1.05 -5.81 -4.62
CA ALA A 64 -0.82 -4.40 -4.30
C ALA A 64 -2.10 -3.56 -4.40
N ASP A 65 -2.96 -3.84 -5.38
CA ASP A 65 -4.25 -3.16 -5.52
C ASP A 65 -5.15 -3.44 -4.31
N GLU A 66 -5.25 -4.70 -3.84
CA GLU A 66 -6.04 -5.07 -2.67
C GLU A 66 -5.49 -4.48 -1.36
N LEU A 67 -4.16 -4.45 -1.19
CA LEU A 67 -3.51 -3.79 -0.05
C LEU A 67 -3.81 -2.29 -0.05
N CYS A 68 -3.78 -1.66 -1.22
CA CYS A 68 -4.11 -0.24 -1.35
C CYS A 68 -5.59 0.03 -1.04
N ASP A 69 -6.52 -0.75 -1.59
CA ASP A 69 -7.97 -0.56 -1.36
C ASP A 69 -8.33 -0.76 0.12
N THR A 70 -7.76 -1.81 0.74
CA THR A 70 -7.88 -2.01 2.19
C THR A 70 -7.24 -0.87 2.97
N GLY A 71 -6.06 -0.42 2.54
CA GLY A 71 -5.30 0.65 3.19
C GLY A 71 -5.99 2.01 3.14
N VAL A 72 -6.72 2.33 2.07
CA VAL A 72 -7.53 3.56 1.98
C VAL A 72 -8.66 3.57 3.01
N ASN A 73 -9.28 2.41 3.26
CA ASN A 73 -10.40 2.30 4.20
C ASN A 73 -9.97 2.15 5.67
N MET A 74 -8.88 1.42 5.94
CA MET A 74 -8.48 1.02 7.30
C MET A 74 -7.12 1.56 7.76
N GLY A 75 -6.38 2.24 6.88
CA GLY A 75 -4.99 2.62 7.08
C GLY A 75 -4.00 1.58 6.53
N PRO A 76 -2.94 1.99 5.80
CA PRO A 76 -2.00 1.07 5.17
C PRO A 76 -1.29 0.09 6.13
N SER A 77 -1.01 0.51 7.36
CA SER A 77 -0.39 -0.35 8.37
C SER A 77 -1.28 -1.54 8.72
N VAL A 78 -2.61 -1.37 8.76
CA VAL A 78 -3.55 -2.46 9.06
C VAL A 78 -3.53 -3.50 7.94
N ALA A 79 -3.62 -3.07 6.67
CA ALA A 79 -3.52 -3.95 5.51
C ALA A 79 -2.20 -4.74 5.50
N SER A 80 -1.08 -4.05 5.73
CA SER A 80 0.26 -4.66 5.81
C SER A 80 0.39 -5.69 6.93
N LYS A 81 -0.23 -5.46 8.10
CA LYS A 81 -0.21 -6.43 9.22
C LYS A 81 -0.95 -7.71 8.87
N PHE A 82 -2.14 -7.61 8.24
CA PHE A 82 -2.85 -8.80 7.77
C PHE A 82 -2.00 -9.56 6.76
N PHE A 83 -1.39 -8.86 5.81
CA PHE A 83 -0.53 -9.46 4.82
C PHE A 83 0.67 -10.22 5.41
N GLN A 84 1.39 -9.61 6.36
CA GLN A 84 2.50 -10.26 7.05
C GLN A 84 2.08 -11.52 7.83
N ARG A 85 0.89 -11.48 8.46
CA ARG A 85 0.32 -12.64 9.15
C ARG A 85 -0.01 -13.77 8.17
N TRP A 86 -0.61 -13.45 7.02
CA TRP A 86 -0.93 -14.43 6.00
C TRP A 86 0.32 -15.08 5.39
N LEU A 87 1.33 -14.29 5.03
CA LEU A 87 2.62 -14.84 4.58
C LEU A 87 3.21 -15.78 5.63
N THR A 88 3.22 -15.37 6.89
CA THR A 88 3.72 -16.22 7.99
C THR A 88 2.93 -17.53 8.09
N ALA A 89 1.60 -17.48 8.04
CA ALA A 89 0.78 -18.70 8.06
C ALA A 89 1.02 -19.63 6.85
N MET A 90 1.39 -19.06 5.70
CA MET A 90 1.60 -19.78 4.44
C MET A 90 3.05 -20.21 4.19
N ASN A 91 3.96 -19.97 5.13
CA ASN A 91 5.39 -20.24 4.96
C ASN A 91 5.81 -21.72 5.15
N MET A 92 4.83 -22.63 5.30
CA MET A 92 5.04 -24.05 5.58
C MET A 92 5.91 -24.30 6.82
N ARG A 93 5.53 -23.72 7.97
CA ARG A 93 6.26 -23.84 9.25
C ARG A 93 7.73 -23.40 9.12
N GLY A 94 7.95 -22.29 8.43
CA GLY A 94 9.28 -21.73 8.20
C GLY A 94 10.07 -22.37 7.05
N LYS A 95 9.56 -23.40 6.38
CA LYS A 95 10.29 -24.08 5.28
C LYS A 95 10.52 -23.17 4.07
N LEU A 96 9.57 -22.30 3.73
CA LEU A 96 9.71 -21.39 2.59
C LEU A 96 10.51 -20.14 2.97
N TYR A 97 10.24 -19.59 4.15
CA TYR A 97 10.90 -18.41 4.72
C TYR A 97 10.53 -18.29 6.20
N PRO A 98 11.36 -17.64 7.05
CA PRO A 98 11.06 -17.47 8.47
C PRO A 98 9.80 -16.64 8.72
N ASP A 99 9.23 -16.78 9.91
CA ASP A 99 8.10 -15.98 10.36
C ASP A 99 8.41 -14.47 10.27
N LEU A 100 7.40 -13.70 9.85
CA LEU A 100 7.46 -12.26 9.82
C LEU A 100 6.91 -11.68 11.13
N ILE A 101 7.46 -10.54 11.53
CA ILE A 101 6.86 -9.71 12.58
C ILE A 101 5.75 -8.90 11.91
N PRO A 102 4.50 -8.94 12.40
CA PRO A 102 3.39 -8.15 11.85
C PRO A 102 3.45 -6.71 12.37
N ASP A 103 4.50 -5.97 12.00
CA ASP A 103 4.73 -4.57 12.39
C ASP A 103 3.93 -3.58 11.51
N GLY A 104 3.42 -4.03 10.37
CA GLY A 104 2.72 -3.20 9.39
C GLY A 104 3.63 -2.37 8.49
N ALA A 105 4.95 -2.57 8.57
CA ALA A 105 5.94 -1.95 7.71
C ALA A 105 6.40 -2.95 6.64
N ILE A 106 6.07 -2.68 5.38
CA ILE A 106 6.60 -3.49 4.28
C ILE A 106 8.07 -3.13 4.09
N GLY A 107 8.95 -4.05 4.49
CA GLY A 107 10.39 -3.94 4.31
C GLY A 107 10.96 -5.08 3.47
N PRO A 108 12.29 -5.12 3.28
CA PRO A 108 12.96 -6.16 2.50
C PRO A 108 12.59 -7.60 2.90
N ARG A 109 12.38 -7.85 4.20
CA ARG A 109 11.96 -9.18 4.69
C ARG A 109 10.58 -9.59 4.18
N THR A 110 9.59 -8.68 4.23
CA THR A 110 8.24 -8.91 3.70
C THR A 110 8.27 -9.17 2.20
N ILE A 111 9.07 -8.39 1.45
CA ILE A 111 9.23 -8.56 -0.01
C ILE A 111 9.90 -9.91 -0.34
N THR A 112 10.94 -10.30 0.37
CA THR A 112 11.58 -11.61 0.19
C THR A 112 10.64 -12.77 0.52
N ALA A 113 9.83 -12.64 1.58
CA ALA A 113 8.81 -13.64 1.92
C ALA A 113 7.75 -13.77 0.81
N LEU A 114 7.27 -12.65 0.25
CA LEU A 114 6.34 -12.69 -0.89
C LEU A 114 6.97 -13.38 -2.12
N LYS A 115 8.24 -13.10 -2.42
CA LYS A 115 8.96 -13.82 -3.51
C LYS A 115 9.02 -15.31 -3.26
N GLY A 116 9.37 -15.72 -2.03
CA GLY A 116 9.41 -17.14 -1.64
C GLY A 116 8.04 -17.80 -1.76
N TYR A 117 6.98 -17.11 -1.35
CA TYR A 117 5.60 -17.58 -1.49
C TYR A 117 5.21 -17.80 -2.95
N LEU A 118 5.35 -16.76 -3.79
CA LEU A 118 4.99 -16.82 -5.21
C LEU A 118 5.86 -17.82 -5.99
N SER A 119 7.12 -17.99 -5.62
CA SER A 119 7.99 -19.01 -6.23
C SER A 119 7.53 -20.44 -5.90
N ALA A 120 6.99 -20.67 -4.71
CA ALA A 120 6.55 -21.98 -4.27
C ALA A 120 5.13 -22.34 -4.75
N ARG A 121 4.30 -21.33 -5.01
CA ARG A 121 2.86 -21.52 -5.28
C ARG A 121 2.41 -21.04 -6.67
N GLY A 122 3.24 -20.30 -7.38
CA GLY A 122 2.89 -19.66 -8.65
C GLY A 122 2.28 -18.26 -8.47
N LYS A 123 1.89 -17.65 -9.59
CA LYS A 123 1.43 -16.24 -9.62
C LYS A 123 0.06 -16.01 -9.00
N GLU A 124 -0.76 -17.06 -8.88
CA GLU A 124 -2.09 -17.00 -8.27
C GLU A 124 -2.06 -17.29 -6.76
N GLY A 125 -0.93 -17.79 -6.24
CA GLY A 125 -0.72 -18.09 -4.83
C GLY A 125 -1.16 -19.48 -4.39
#